data_AF-A0A833S624-F1
#
_entry.id   AF-A0A833S624-F1
#
_cell.length_a   1.000
_cell.length_b   1.000
_cell.length_c   1.000
_cell.angle_alpha   90.00
_cell.angle_beta   90.00
_cell.angle_gamma   90.00
#
_symmetry.space_group_name_H-M   'P 1'
#
loop_
_entity.id
_entity.type
_entity.pdbx_description
1 polymer ?
#
loop_
_entity_poly.entity_id
_entity_poly.type
_entity_poly.pdbx_seq_one_letter_code
_entity_poly.pdbx_strand_id
1 'polypeptide(L)'
;MEVGSSKHVCKIEAVNRARKIPSVNYLWGKSTEVYGRVKDTNVFVHWAFNTMENVADTMIEKSLPVAKLIEKPICTLDKTLCQGIDYVEVKLPIIKEEPEQIMNRTKSFISECLKPAVETFTNLKKGTKHKVKVIKLHTYYKVHYLRMYSWQQADRVMSTETGISILKTVDSTTNFVELILDKYLPVPYDFHSNETEKLCNEDAKLHHTVGRLSEFSSRTSKRIYFALMELQHIYRMEIRLLISDIICILLLFKYILYGT
;
A
#
# COMPACT_ATOMS: atom_id res chain seq x y z
N MET A 1 -16.21 0.67 81.22
CA MET A 1 -17.59 0.23 80.91
C MET A 1 -18.12 1.15 79.83
N GLU A 2 -18.72 0.77 78.71
CA GLU A 2 -19.03 -0.50 78.05
C GLU A 2 -19.40 -0.11 76.61
N VAL A 3 -18.85 -0.84 75.64
CA VAL A 3 -19.53 -1.43 74.48
C VAL A 3 -20.49 -0.55 73.65
N GLY A 4 -20.08 -0.26 72.40
CA GLY A 4 -20.95 0.25 71.34
C GLY A 4 -20.56 -0.34 69.99
N SER A 5 -20.94 -1.60 69.78
CA SER A 5 -20.87 -2.31 68.49
C SER A 5 -21.75 -1.61 67.46
N SER A 6 -21.16 -1.11 66.36
CA SER A 6 -21.91 -0.77 65.15
C SER A 6 -21.40 -1.64 63.99
N LYS A 7 -22.15 -2.70 63.73
CA LYS A 7 -22.07 -3.53 62.53
C LYS A 7 -22.50 -2.67 61.35
N HIS A 8 -21.59 -2.28 60.47
CA HIS A 8 -22.02 -1.72 59.19
C HIS A 8 -21.05 -2.15 58.09
N VAL A 9 -21.37 -3.28 57.45
CA VAL A 9 -20.71 -3.71 56.22
C VAL A 9 -20.93 -2.61 55.17
N CYS A 10 -19.83 -2.03 54.69
CA CYS A 10 -19.85 -1.00 53.65
C CYS A 10 -20.47 -1.53 52.36
N LYS A 11 -21.63 -0.97 51.96
CA LYS A 11 -22.32 -1.33 50.73
C LYS A 11 -21.83 -0.41 49.60
N ILE A 12 -21.16 -0.97 48.60
CA ILE A 12 -20.63 -0.25 47.45
C ILE A 12 -21.79 0.38 46.67
N GLU A 13 -21.83 1.72 46.62
CA GLU A 13 -22.89 2.49 45.96
C GLU A 13 -22.47 2.96 44.56
N ALA A 14 -21.18 3.15 44.31
CA ALA A 14 -20.66 3.69 43.05
C ALA A 14 -21.08 2.84 41.84
N VAL A 15 -21.05 1.52 41.96
CA VAL A 15 -21.48 0.60 40.88
C VAL A 15 -22.98 0.71 40.61
N ASN A 16 -23.79 0.79 41.67
CA ASN A 16 -25.24 0.94 41.55
C ASN A 16 -25.62 2.29 40.94
N ARG A 17 -24.87 3.36 41.23
CA ARG A 17 -25.05 4.68 40.62
C ARG A 17 -24.57 4.71 39.17
N ALA A 18 -23.41 4.14 38.88
CA ALA A 18 -22.89 4.03 37.51
C ALA A 18 -23.88 3.29 36.59
N ARG A 19 -24.52 2.23 37.09
CA ARG A 19 -25.54 1.47 36.34
C ARG A 19 -26.84 2.27 36.08
N LYS A 20 -27.11 3.37 36.80
CA LYS A 20 -28.25 4.26 36.51
C LYS A 20 -28.00 5.16 35.30
N ILE A 21 -26.75 5.29 34.83
CA ILE A 21 -26.43 6.06 33.63
C ILE A 21 -26.79 5.23 32.39
N PRO A 22 -27.64 5.73 31.47
CA PRO A 22 -28.13 4.96 30.32
C PRO A 22 -27.02 4.37 29.45
N SER A 23 -25.96 5.15 29.17
CA SER A 23 -24.80 4.70 28.40
C SER A 23 -24.04 3.55 29.08
N VAL A 24 -23.89 3.63 30.41
CA VAL A 24 -23.20 2.60 31.20
C VAL A 24 -24.07 1.36 31.35
N ASN A 25 -25.39 1.51 31.52
CA ASN A 25 -26.31 0.38 31.57
C ASN A 25 -26.36 -0.37 30.23
N TYR A 26 -26.38 0.38 29.12
CA TYR A 26 -26.28 -0.19 27.78
C TYR A 26 -24.95 -0.96 27.60
N LEU A 27 -23.82 -0.35 27.98
CA LEU A 27 -22.51 -0.99 27.92
C LEU A 27 -22.43 -2.24 28.81
N TRP A 28 -23.00 -2.18 30.01
CA TRP A 28 -23.07 -3.30 30.96
C TRP A 28 -23.93 -4.45 30.45
N GLY A 29 -25.08 -4.14 29.85
CA GLY A 29 -25.93 -5.14 29.21
C GLY A 29 -25.22 -5.80 28.03
N LYS A 30 -24.56 -5.00 27.18
CA LYS A 30 -23.82 -5.50 26.03
C LYS A 30 -22.60 -6.33 26.43
N SER A 31 -21.86 -5.91 27.45
CA SER A 31 -20.71 -6.67 27.96
C SER A 31 -21.15 -7.99 28.59
N THR A 32 -22.28 -8.01 29.31
CA THR A 32 -22.86 -9.24 29.86
C THR A 32 -23.30 -10.21 28.76
N GLU A 33 -23.94 -9.71 27.70
CA GLU A 33 -24.32 -10.51 26.53
C GLU A 33 -23.10 -11.10 25.82
N VAL A 34 -22.05 -10.30 25.61
CA VAL A 34 -20.79 -10.74 24.99
C VAL A 34 -20.09 -11.75 25.88
N TYR A 35 -20.04 -11.50 27.19
CA TYR A 35 -19.46 -12.42 28.17
C TYR A 35 -20.19 -13.78 28.14
N GLY A 36 -21.52 -13.77 28.19
CA GLY A 36 -22.34 -14.99 28.06
C GLY A 36 -22.05 -15.74 26.76
N ARG A 37 -21.99 -15.02 25.64
CA ARG A 37 -21.65 -15.62 24.34
C ARG A 37 -20.26 -16.26 24.33
N VAL A 38 -19.26 -15.62 24.91
CA VAL A 38 -17.88 -16.16 25.02
C VAL A 38 -17.85 -17.38 25.93
N LYS A 39 -18.53 -17.32 27.07
CA LYS A 39 -18.65 -18.43 28.02
C LYS A 39 -19.30 -19.65 27.38
N ASP A 40 -20.36 -19.46 26.60
CA ASP A 40 -21.14 -20.53 25.97
C ASP A 40 -20.56 -21.02 24.62
N THR A 41 -19.39 -20.53 24.20
CA THR A 41 -18.80 -20.89 22.90
C THR A 41 -18.31 -22.35 22.84
N ASN A 42 -17.77 -22.90 23.93
CA ASN A 42 -17.30 -24.29 23.99
C ASN A 42 -17.38 -24.83 25.44
N VAL A 43 -17.65 -26.13 25.57
CA VAL A 43 -17.69 -26.88 26.85
C VAL A 43 -16.45 -26.63 27.73
N PHE A 44 -15.24 -26.56 27.15
CA PHE A 44 -14.01 -26.28 27.90
C PHE A 44 -13.97 -24.85 28.47
N VAL A 45 -14.36 -23.86 27.67
CA VAL A 45 -14.40 -22.44 28.07
C VAL A 45 -15.47 -22.24 29.15
N HIS A 46 -16.66 -22.81 28.94
CA HIS A 46 -17.74 -22.81 29.92
C HIS A 46 -17.28 -23.41 31.25
N TRP A 47 -16.57 -24.54 31.25
CA TRP A 47 -16.06 -25.17 32.47
C TRP A 47 -15.03 -24.31 33.19
N ALA A 48 -14.07 -23.72 32.47
CA ALA A 48 -13.04 -22.86 33.04
C ALA A 48 -13.64 -21.60 33.70
N PHE A 49 -14.56 -20.92 33.00
CA PHE A 49 -15.24 -19.74 33.53
C PHE A 49 -16.17 -20.08 34.70
N ASN A 50 -16.91 -21.20 34.65
CA ASN A 50 -17.71 -21.67 35.80
C ASN A 50 -16.85 -21.99 37.03
N THR A 51 -15.70 -22.62 36.83
CA THR A 51 -14.79 -22.96 37.94
C THR A 51 -14.23 -21.70 38.57
N MET A 52 -13.88 -20.71 37.74
CA MET A 52 -13.41 -19.41 38.22
C MET A 52 -14.50 -18.64 38.98
N GLU A 53 -15.72 -18.58 38.45
CA GLU A 53 -16.87 -17.96 39.12
C GLU A 53 -17.15 -18.62 40.48
N ASN A 54 -17.15 -19.95 40.54
CA ASN A 54 -17.34 -20.70 41.80
C ASN A 54 -16.20 -20.44 42.81
N VAL A 55 -14.95 -20.32 42.35
CA VAL A 55 -13.81 -19.97 43.22
C VAL A 55 -13.94 -18.54 43.74
N ALA A 56 -14.41 -17.61 42.91
CA ALA A 56 -14.67 -16.23 43.33
C ALA A 56 -15.80 -16.14 44.37
N ASP A 57 -16.92 -16.82 44.13
CA ASP A 57 -18.07 -16.84 45.05
C ASP A 57 -17.68 -17.47 46.41
N THR A 58 -16.97 -18.60 46.38
CA THR A 58 -16.48 -19.25 47.61
C THR A 58 -15.41 -18.43 48.35
N MET A 59 -14.59 -17.66 47.62
CA MET A 59 -13.60 -16.75 48.21
C MET A 59 -14.28 -15.55 48.87
N ILE A 60 -15.36 -15.01 48.29
CA ILE A 60 -16.16 -13.93 48.88
C ILE A 60 -16.82 -14.42 50.18
N GLU A 61 -17.40 -15.62 50.19
CA GLU A 61 -18.02 -16.19 51.39
C GLU A 61 -17.00 -16.48 52.51
N LYS A 62 -15.82 -17.00 52.17
CA LYS A 62 -14.78 -17.39 53.15
C LYS A 62 -13.88 -16.23 53.61
N SER A 63 -13.83 -15.13 52.87
CA SER A 63 -13.01 -13.95 53.20
C SER A 63 -13.70 -12.90 54.07
N LEU A 64 -14.91 -13.20 54.57
CA LEU A 64 -15.68 -12.36 55.50
C LEU A 64 -14.86 -11.76 56.68
N PRO A 65 -13.89 -12.45 57.31
CA PRO A 65 -13.07 -11.83 58.38
C PRO A 65 -11.99 -10.88 57.87
N VAL A 66 -11.47 -11.07 56.64
CA VAL A 66 -10.44 -10.20 56.01
C VAL A 66 -11.08 -8.94 55.41
N ALA A 67 -12.32 -9.03 54.97
CA ALA A 67 -13.10 -7.91 54.43
C ALA A 67 -13.16 -6.70 55.38
N LYS A 68 -13.17 -6.93 56.71
CA LYS A 68 -13.20 -5.85 57.73
C LYS A 68 -11.93 -4.99 57.74
N LEU A 69 -10.79 -5.53 57.32
CA LEU A 69 -9.50 -4.81 57.31
C LEU A 69 -9.37 -3.90 56.08
N ILE A 70 -9.99 -4.29 54.97
CA ILE A 70 -10.01 -3.54 53.70
C ILE A 70 -11.28 -2.69 53.52
N GLU A 71 -12.20 -2.74 54.46
CA GLU A 71 -13.46 -1.99 54.45
C GLU A 71 -13.23 -0.48 54.36
N LYS A 72 -12.34 0.06 55.21
CA LYS A 72 -12.02 1.50 55.22
C LYS A 72 -11.48 2.02 53.88
N PRO A 73 -10.47 1.37 53.24
CA PRO A 73 -10.03 1.80 51.92
C PRO A 73 -11.11 1.61 50.84
N ILE A 74 -11.92 0.54 50.89
CA ILE A 74 -13.02 0.32 49.94
C ILE A 74 -14.08 1.42 50.04
N CYS A 75 -14.49 1.81 51.25
CA CYS A 75 -15.46 2.90 51.42
C CYS A 75 -14.92 4.26 50.97
N THR A 76 -13.61 4.49 51.15
CA THR A 76 -12.97 5.74 50.71
C THR A 76 -12.91 5.81 49.19
N LEU A 77 -12.61 4.68 48.55
CA LEU A 77 -12.65 4.54 47.10
C LEU A 77 -14.07 4.71 46.56
N ASP A 78 -15.07 4.05 47.15
CA ASP A 78 -16.48 4.16 46.74
C ASP A 78 -16.99 5.60 46.81
N LYS A 79 -16.64 6.34 47.87
CA LYS A 79 -16.96 7.78 48.00
C LYS A 79 -16.28 8.62 46.92
N THR A 80 -15.01 8.34 46.61
CA THR A 80 -14.25 9.06 45.58
C THR A 80 -14.82 8.80 44.18
N LEU A 81 -15.23 7.56 43.91
CA LEU A 81 -15.89 7.17 42.67
C LEU A 81 -17.27 7.83 42.53
N CYS A 82 -18.06 7.88 43.60
CA CYS A 82 -19.33 8.60 43.60
C CYS A 82 -19.14 10.09 43.26
N GLN A 83 -18.15 10.75 43.87
CA GLN A 83 -17.82 12.15 43.56
C GLN A 83 -17.35 12.34 42.11
N GLY A 84 -16.60 11.38 41.57
CA GLY A 84 -16.19 11.38 40.16
C GLY A 84 -17.39 11.26 39.21
N ILE A 85 -18.34 10.38 39.53
CA ILE A 85 -19.59 10.23 38.76
C ILE A 85 -20.40 11.53 38.80
N ASP A 86 -20.55 12.14 39.98
CA ASP A 86 -21.23 13.43 40.15
C ASP A 86 -20.59 14.55 39.30
N TYR A 87 -19.26 14.59 39.25
CA TYR A 87 -18.53 15.56 38.44
C TYR A 87 -18.77 15.38 36.93
N VAL A 88 -18.72 14.14 36.45
CA VAL A 88 -18.93 13.82 35.03
C VAL A 88 -20.37 14.10 34.61
N GLU A 89 -21.36 13.81 35.46
CA GLU A 89 -22.76 14.10 35.17
C GLU A 89 -23.05 15.61 35.02
N VAL A 90 -22.38 16.46 35.81
CA VAL A 90 -22.54 17.92 35.73
C VAL A 90 -21.82 18.50 34.52
N LYS A 91 -20.62 17.99 34.19
CA LYS A 91 -19.80 18.50 33.08
C LYS A 91 -20.21 17.98 31.70
N LEU A 92 -20.83 16.80 31.63
CA LEU A 92 -21.20 16.13 30.37
C LEU A 92 -22.65 15.63 30.44
N PRO A 93 -23.65 16.51 30.30
CA PRO A 93 -25.07 16.12 30.38
C PRO A 93 -25.49 15.16 29.25
N ILE A 94 -24.74 15.11 28.15
CA ILE A 94 -24.93 14.20 27.01
C ILE A 94 -24.89 12.73 27.46
N ILE A 95 -24.20 12.40 28.56
CA ILE A 95 -24.12 11.03 29.09
C ILE A 95 -25.47 10.51 29.62
N LYS A 96 -26.45 11.41 29.85
CA LYS A 96 -27.83 11.09 30.29
C LYS A 96 -28.77 10.81 29.10
N GLU A 97 -28.36 11.11 27.87
CA GLU A 97 -29.17 10.83 26.68
C GLU A 97 -29.05 9.36 26.27
N GLU A 98 -30.09 8.87 25.58
CA GLU A 98 -30.10 7.50 25.06
C GLU A 98 -29.15 7.37 23.85
N PRO A 99 -28.26 6.36 23.82
CA PRO A 99 -27.24 6.22 22.78
C PRO A 99 -27.78 6.19 21.33
N GLU A 100 -29.02 5.72 21.14
CA GLU A 100 -29.66 5.63 19.82
C GLU A 100 -29.99 7.01 19.22
N GLN A 101 -30.40 7.97 20.05
CA GLN A 101 -30.78 9.30 19.58
C GLN A 101 -29.55 10.12 19.16
N ILE A 102 -28.43 9.96 19.88
CA ILE A 102 -27.15 10.58 19.52
C ILE A 102 -26.68 10.05 18.16
N MET A 103 -26.71 8.72 17.97
CA MET A 103 -26.29 8.07 16.72
C MET A 103 -27.12 8.55 15.52
N ASN A 104 -28.44 8.68 15.69
CA ASN A 104 -29.33 9.12 14.62
C ASN A 104 -29.13 10.60 14.26
N ARG A 105 -28.93 11.46 15.25
CA ARG A 105 -28.57 12.88 15.03
C ARG A 105 -27.25 13.02 14.28
N THR A 106 -26.22 12.25 14.65
CA THR A 106 -24.92 12.26 13.97
C THR A 106 -25.02 11.76 12.52
N LYS A 107 -25.78 10.70 12.26
CA LYS A 107 -26.00 10.18 10.90
C LYS A 107 -26.70 11.19 9.99
N SER A 108 -27.73 11.87 10.49
CA SER A 108 -28.46 12.89 9.72
C SER A 108 -27.57 14.07 9.34
N PHE A 109 -26.82 14.61 10.30
CA PHE A 109 -25.92 15.73 10.08
C PHE A 109 -24.81 15.42 9.07
N ILE A 110 -24.21 14.23 9.18
CA ILE A 110 -23.19 13.77 8.22
C ILE A 110 -23.79 13.59 6.82
N SER A 111 -24.99 13.01 6.72
CA SER A 111 -25.67 12.84 5.44
C SER A 111 -25.96 14.18 4.75
N GLU A 112 -26.40 15.19 5.49
CA GLU A 112 -26.77 16.49 4.95
C GLU A 112 -25.54 17.30 4.50
N CYS A 113 -24.46 17.25 5.27
CA CYS A 113 -23.24 18.01 4.96
C CYS A 113 -22.37 17.36 3.87
N LEU A 114 -22.34 16.01 3.80
CA LEU A 114 -21.43 15.28 2.93
C LEU A 114 -21.99 15.02 1.51
N LYS A 115 -23.32 14.88 1.37
CA LYS A 115 -23.97 14.68 0.05
C LYS A 115 -23.60 15.74 -1.00
N PRO A 116 -23.71 17.05 -0.74
CA PRO A 116 -23.40 18.07 -1.75
C PRO A 116 -21.90 18.11 -2.12
N ALA A 117 -21.01 17.85 -1.16
CA ALA A 117 -19.57 17.78 -1.40
C ALA A 117 -19.19 16.58 -2.30
N VAL A 118 -19.83 15.43 -2.10
CA VAL A 118 -19.60 14.25 -2.94
C VAL A 118 -20.15 14.46 -4.35
N GLU A 119 -21.34 15.05 -4.49
CA GLU A 119 -21.96 15.26 -5.79
C GLU A 119 -21.14 16.24 -6.67
N THR A 120 -20.69 17.35 -6.11
CA THR A 120 -19.81 18.32 -6.81
C THR A 120 -18.49 17.68 -7.24
N PHE A 121 -17.88 16.85 -6.40
CA PHE A 121 -16.66 16.12 -6.76
C PHE A 121 -16.89 15.12 -7.90
N THR A 122 -18.02 14.39 -7.88
CA THR A 122 -18.33 13.45 -8.98
C THR A 122 -18.59 14.16 -10.31
N ASN A 123 -19.23 15.32 -10.30
CA ASN A 123 -19.48 16.12 -11.50
C ASN A 123 -18.20 16.75 -12.06
N LEU A 124 -17.33 17.27 -11.21
CA LEU A 124 -15.99 17.75 -11.61
C LEU A 124 -15.13 16.63 -12.20
N LYS A 125 -15.13 15.44 -11.57
CA LYS A 125 -14.41 14.26 -12.08
C LYS A 125 -14.92 13.84 -13.47
N LYS A 126 -16.24 13.83 -13.68
CA LYS A 126 -16.86 13.52 -14.99
C LYS A 126 -16.52 14.58 -16.04
N GLY A 127 -16.62 15.87 -15.71
CA GLY A 127 -16.31 16.98 -16.61
C GLY A 127 -14.84 16.99 -17.07
N THR A 128 -13.91 16.77 -16.14
CA THR A 128 -12.47 16.68 -16.45
C THR A 128 -12.17 15.44 -17.29
N LYS A 129 -12.78 14.28 -16.99
CA LYS A 129 -12.61 13.05 -17.79
C LYS A 129 -13.07 13.25 -19.24
N HIS A 130 -14.20 13.94 -19.45
CA HIS A 130 -14.69 14.25 -20.79
C HIS A 130 -13.75 15.19 -21.54
N LYS A 131 -13.32 16.30 -20.92
CA LYS A 131 -12.37 17.26 -21.54
C LYS A 131 -11.04 16.60 -21.92
N VAL A 132 -10.47 15.78 -21.04
CA VAL A 132 -9.24 15.03 -21.34
C VAL A 132 -9.45 14.07 -22.52
N LYS A 133 -10.61 13.41 -22.61
CA LYS A 133 -10.93 12.51 -23.73
C LYS A 133 -11.02 13.28 -25.06
N VAL A 134 -11.67 14.44 -25.06
CA VAL A 134 -11.80 15.32 -26.23
C VAL A 134 -10.44 15.85 -26.68
N ILE A 135 -9.61 16.34 -25.75
CA ILE A 135 -8.25 16.83 -26.07
C ILE A 135 -7.38 15.71 -26.64
N LYS A 136 -7.39 14.53 -26.01
CA LYS A 136 -6.65 13.37 -26.53
C LYS A 136 -7.09 13.01 -27.95
N LEU A 137 -8.40 13.01 -28.21
CA LEU A 137 -8.93 12.69 -29.54
C LEU A 137 -8.54 13.73 -30.58
N HIS A 138 -8.62 15.02 -30.24
CA HIS A 138 -8.23 16.10 -31.14
C HIS A 138 -6.73 16.07 -31.46
N THR A 139 -5.87 15.91 -30.45
CA THR A 139 -4.42 15.77 -30.65
C THR A 139 -4.09 14.53 -31.47
N TYR A 140 -4.73 13.38 -31.17
CA TYR A 140 -4.56 12.16 -31.94
C TYR A 140 -4.91 12.36 -33.41
N TYR A 141 -6.08 12.93 -33.71
CA TYR A 141 -6.51 13.18 -35.08
C TYR A 141 -5.55 14.13 -35.81
N LYS A 142 -5.15 15.23 -35.18
CA LYS A 142 -4.26 16.22 -35.80
C LYS A 142 -2.89 15.62 -36.13
N VAL A 143 -2.31 14.85 -35.20
CA VAL A 143 -1.03 14.16 -35.41
C VAL A 143 -1.16 13.06 -36.47
N HIS A 144 -2.24 12.28 -36.42
CA HIS A 144 -2.48 11.21 -37.38
C HIS A 144 -2.68 11.75 -38.80
N TYR A 145 -3.48 12.82 -38.94
CA TYR A 145 -3.70 13.52 -40.20
C TYR A 145 -2.39 14.07 -40.78
N LEU A 146 -1.61 14.78 -39.97
CA LEU A 146 -0.32 15.31 -40.40
C LEU A 146 0.62 14.19 -40.85
N ARG A 147 0.71 13.10 -40.06
CA ARG A 147 1.51 11.93 -40.39
C ARG A 147 1.09 11.33 -41.74
N MET A 148 -0.21 11.12 -41.96
CA MET A 148 -0.75 10.55 -43.20
C MET A 148 -0.44 11.45 -44.41
N TYR A 149 -0.68 12.75 -44.29
CA TYR A 149 -0.40 13.70 -45.36
C TYR A 149 1.10 13.77 -45.68
N SER A 150 1.96 13.85 -44.67
CA SER A 150 3.42 13.83 -44.85
C SER A 150 3.92 12.54 -45.49
N TRP A 151 3.37 11.38 -45.11
CA TRP A 151 3.71 10.09 -45.74
C TRP A 151 3.32 10.04 -47.20
N GLN A 152 2.10 10.47 -47.56
CA GLN A 152 1.66 10.49 -48.95
C GLN A 152 2.56 11.36 -49.83
N GLN A 153 3.03 12.49 -49.29
CA GLN A 153 3.96 13.36 -50.01
C GLN A 153 5.36 12.75 -50.13
N ALA A 154 5.86 12.12 -49.07
CA ALA A 154 7.15 11.43 -49.08
C ALA A 154 7.14 10.24 -50.07
N ASP A 155 6.07 9.44 -50.06
CA ASP A 155 5.89 8.30 -50.94
C ASP A 155 5.85 8.74 -52.41
N ARG A 156 5.10 9.82 -52.71
CA ARG A 156 5.09 10.41 -54.05
C ARG A 156 6.48 10.81 -54.55
N VAL A 157 7.29 11.46 -53.71
CA VAL A 157 8.66 11.87 -54.07
C VAL A 157 9.59 10.66 -54.19
N MET A 158 9.45 9.67 -53.31
CA MET A 158 10.33 8.50 -53.29
C MET A 158 10.04 7.49 -54.41
N SER A 159 8.81 7.50 -54.93
CA SER A 159 8.41 6.71 -56.11
C SER A 159 8.94 7.28 -57.44
N THR A 160 9.62 8.43 -57.43
CA THR A 160 10.35 8.93 -58.60
C THR A 160 11.61 8.10 -58.86
N GLU A 161 12.14 8.12 -60.09
CA GLU A 161 13.36 7.40 -60.46
C GLU A 161 14.55 7.72 -59.54
N THR A 162 14.74 9.01 -59.23
CA THR A 162 15.76 9.47 -58.29
C THR A 162 15.52 8.94 -56.87
N GLY A 163 14.27 8.97 -56.40
CA GLY A 163 13.88 8.46 -55.08
C GLY A 163 14.16 6.97 -54.93
N ILE A 164 13.87 6.18 -55.96
CA ILE A 164 14.13 4.74 -56.00
C ILE A 164 15.63 4.42 -55.94
N SER A 165 16.46 5.18 -56.66
CA SER A 165 17.92 5.00 -56.64
C SER A 165 18.53 5.31 -55.26
N ILE A 166 18.06 6.38 -54.62
CA ILE A 166 18.44 6.73 -53.24
C ILE A 166 18.06 5.59 -52.29
N LEU A 167 16.84 5.07 -52.42
CA LEU A 167 16.35 3.99 -51.58
C LEU A 167 17.21 2.71 -51.69
N LYS A 168 17.57 2.33 -52.92
CA LYS A 168 18.47 1.19 -53.18
C LYS A 168 19.87 1.41 -52.60
N THR A 169 20.38 2.65 -52.65
CA THR A 169 21.68 3.01 -52.08
C THR A 169 21.66 2.88 -50.56
N VAL A 170 20.58 3.33 -49.93
CA VAL A 170 20.36 3.18 -48.48
C VAL A 170 20.32 1.70 -48.10
N ASP A 171 19.50 0.89 -48.78
CA ASP A 171 19.40 -0.55 -48.50
C ASP A 171 20.75 -1.27 -48.67
N SER A 172 21.52 -0.93 -49.71
CA SER A 172 22.85 -1.51 -49.95
C SER A 172 23.85 -1.14 -48.85
N THR A 173 23.82 0.11 -48.41
CA THR A 173 24.68 0.59 -47.31
C THR A 173 24.30 -0.06 -45.99
N THR A 174 23.00 -0.22 -45.69
CA THR A 174 22.52 -0.92 -44.50
C THR A 174 23.02 -2.37 -44.48
N ASN A 175 22.90 -3.11 -45.60
CA ASN A 175 23.45 -4.46 -45.72
C ASN A 175 24.96 -4.50 -45.44
N PHE A 176 25.71 -3.55 -46.00
CA PHE A 176 27.16 -3.48 -45.78
C PHE A 176 27.51 -3.23 -44.30
N VAL A 177 26.79 -2.32 -43.63
CA VAL A 177 27.02 -2.04 -42.20
C VAL A 177 26.58 -3.22 -41.34
N GLU A 178 25.51 -3.94 -41.68
CA GLU A 178 25.11 -5.17 -41.00
C GLU A 178 26.23 -6.20 -41.03
N LEU A 179 26.89 -6.41 -42.17
CA LEU A 179 28.04 -7.32 -42.30
C LEU A 179 29.23 -6.90 -41.41
N ILE A 180 29.52 -5.59 -41.34
CA ILE A 180 30.56 -5.06 -40.45
C ILE A 180 30.16 -5.31 -38.99
N LEU A 181 28.92 -5.00 -38.61
CA LEU A 181 28.43 -5.20 -37.25
C LEU A 181 28.39 -6.68 -36.86
N ASP A 182 28.04 -7.59 -37.77
CA ASP A 182 28.10 -9.04 -37.52
C ASP A 182 29.54 -9.51 -37.29
N LYS A 183 30.51 -8.92 -38.00
CA LYS A 183 31.94 -9.25 -37.84
C LYS A 183 32.54 -8.72 -36.53
N TYR A 184 32.21 -7.51 -36.12
CA TYR A 184 32.87 -6.82 -35.00
C TYR A 184 32.04 -6.77 -33.71
N LEU A 185 30.71 -6.86 -33.79
CA LEU A 185 29.77 -6.86 -32.65
C LEU A 185 28.75 -8.00 -32.81
N PRO A 186 29.19 -9.28 -32.75
CA PRO A 186 28.31 -10.43 -32.90
C PRO A 186 27.29 -10.50 -31.76
N VAL A 187 26.09 -10.97 -32.07
CA VAL A 187 25.01 -11.12 -31.09
C VAL A 187 25.30 -12.35 -30.21
N PRO A 188 25.11 -12.29 -28.87
CA PRO A 188 25.18 -13.49 -28.05
C PRO A 188 24.14 -14.52 -28.50
N TYR A 189 24.51 -15.81 -28.46
CA TYR A 189 23.86 -16.97 -29.10
C TYR A 189 22.36 -17.19 -28.83
N ASP A 190 21.71 -16.40 -27.97
CA ASP A 190 20.31 -16.57 -27.53
C ASP A 190 19.31 -15.60 -28.20
N PHE A 191 19.73 -14.91 -29.27
CA PHE A 191 18.88 -13.98 -30.02
C PHE A 191 18.33 -14.62 -31.29
N HIS A 192 17.25 -15.37 -31.17
CA HIS A 192 16.40 -15.62 -32.32
C HIS A 192 15.68 -14.32 -32.69
N SER A 193 16.15 -13.65 -33.75
CA SER A 193 15.28 -12.77 -34.52
C SER A 193 14.19 -13.66 -35.10
N ASN A 194 12.94 -13.50 -34.64
CA ASN A 194 11.79 -13.97 -35.40
C ASN A 194 11.81 -13.21 -36.73
N GLU A 195 12.46 -13.79 -37.74
CA GLU A 195 12.36 -13.38 -39.13
C GLU A 195 10.90 -13.49 -39.52
N THR A 196 10.17 -12.39 -39.36
CA THR A 196 8.83 -12.30 -39.90
C THR A 196 9.04 -11.94 -41.36
N GLU A 197 9.18 -12.98 -42.18
CA GLU A 197 9.17 -12.91 -43.63
C GLU A 197 7.89 -12.18 -44.06
N LYS A 198 8.03 -10.86 -44.29
CA LYS A 198 6.91 -10.03 -44.73
C LYS A 198 7.07 -9.83 -46.23
N LEU A 199 6.32 -10.65 -46.96
CA LEU A 199 6.17 -10.61 -48.41
C LEU A 199 6.02 -9.16 -48.91
N CYS A 200 6.92 -8.73 -49.79
CA CYS A 200 6.91 -7.40 -50.39
C CYS A 200 5.81 -7.28 -51.45
N ASN A 201 4.99 -6.23 -51.35
CA ASN A 201 4.29 -5.67 -52.51
C ASN A 201 5.19 -4.59 -53.13
N GLU A 202 5.39 -4.62 -54.44
CA GLU A 202 6.27 -3.68 -55.18
C GLU A 202 5.89 -2.20 -55.01
N ASP A 203 4.63 -1.92 -54.65
CA ASP A 203 4.08 -0.56 -54.46
C ASP A 203 4.43 0.08 -53.10
N ALA A 204 5.16 -0.62 -52.22
CA ALA A 204 5.44 -0.17 -50.85
C ALA A 204 6.95 0.02 -50.57
N LYS A 205 7.72 0.44 -51.58
CA LYS A 205 9.19 0.50 -51.51
C LYS A 205 9.69 1.37 -50.36
N LEU A 206 9.15 2.58 -50.20
CA LEU A 206 9.49 3.48 -49.08
C LEU A 206 9.14 2.85 -47.73
N HIS A 207 7.96 2.24 -47.61
CA HIS A 207 7.52 1.56 -46.39
C HIS A 207 8.46 0.41 -45.99
N HIS A 208 8.90 -0.39 -46.96
CA HIS A 208 9.83 -1.48 -46.74
C HIS A 208 11.18 -0.97 -46.21
N THR A 209 11.81 0.00 -46.88
CA THR A 209 13.12 0.51 -46.45
C THR A 209 13.06 1.23 -45.11
N VAL A 210 11.99 1.98 -44.82
CA VAL A 210 11.81 2.58 -43.49
C VAL A 210 11.64 1.50 -42.43
N GLY A 211 10.85 0.46 -42.72
CA GLY A 211 10.69 -0.70 -41.82
C GLY A 211 12.04 -1.38 -41.53
N ARG A 212 12.81 -1.65 -42.58
CA ARG A 212 14.15 -2.25 -42.50
C ARG A 212 15.13 -1.38 -41.73
N LEU A 213 15.16 -0.06 -41.95
CA LEU A 213 16.00 0.87 -41.19
C LEU A 213 15.63 0.93 -39.71
N SER A 214 14.33 0.88 -39.39
CA SER A 214 13.87 0.82 -38.01
C SER A 214 14.35 -0.45 -37.31
N GLU A 215 14.25 -1.59 -38.00
CA GLU A 215 14.73 -2.87 -37.47
C GLU A 215 16.25 -2.86 -37.29
N PHE A 216 16.98 -2.44 -38.32
CA PHE A 216 18.43 -2.28 -38.29
C PHE A 216 18.89 -1.40 -37.13
N SER A 217 18.25 -0.24 -36.93
CA SER A 217 18.54 0.66 -35.82
C SER A 217 18.33 -0.02 -34.47
N SER A 218 17.17 -0.69 -34.29
CA SER A 218 16.87 -1.40 -33.04
C SER A 218 17.88 -2.53 -32.77
N ARG A 219 18.22 -3.33 -33.78
CA ARG A 219 19.20 -4.43 -33.66
C ARG A 219 20.59 -3.90 -33.34
N THR A 220 21.03 -2.86 -34.04
CA THR A 220 22.35 -2.23 -33.83
C THR A 220 22.46 -1.61 -32.44
N SER A 221 21.45 -0.86 -32.00
CA SER A 221 21.44 -0.28 -30.65
C SER A 221 21.54 -1.36 -29.56
N LYS A 222 20.84 -2.49 -29.73
CA LYS A 222 20.94 -3.61 -28.80
C LYS A 222 22.33 -4.23 -28.78
N ARG A 223 22.93 -4.48 -29.95
CA ARG A 223 24.31 -5.02 -30.06
C ARG A 223 25.33 -4.12 -29.38
N ILE A 224 25.25 -2.81 -29.61
CA ILE A 224 26.13 -1.82 -28.99
C ILE A 224 25.94 -1.82 -27.46
N TYR A 225 24.69 -1.85 -26.99
CA TYR A 225 24.40 -1.90 -25.56
C TYR A 225 25.03 -3.13 -24.89
N PHE A 226 24.87 -4.33 -25.49
CA PHE A 226 25.47 -5.55 -24.94
C PHE A 226 27.00 -5.49 -24.94
N ALA A 227 27.62 -5.04 -26.04
CA ALA A 227 29.07 -4.89 -26.12
C ALA A 227 29.61 -3.93 -25.04
N LEU A 228 28.93 -2.80 -24.81
CA LEU A 228 29.28 -1.87 -23.73
C LEU A 228 29.08 -2.49 -22.34
N MET A 229 28.04 -3.30 -22.16
CA MET A 229 27.77 -3.99 -20.90
C MET A 229 28.83 -5.04 -20.58
N GLU A 230 29.27 -5.82 -21.57
CA GLU A 230 30.38 -6.78 -21.40
C GLU A 230 31.68 -6.08 -21.03
N LEU A 231 32.04 -5.00 -21.72
CA LEU A 231 33.23 -4.20 -21.40
C LEU A 231 33.16 -3.60 -19.99
N GLN A 232 32.00 -3.05 -19.61
CA GLN A 232 31.79 -2.51 -18.28
C GLN A 232 31.91 -3.61 -17.21
N HIS A 233 31.39 -4.81 -17.49
CA HIS A 233 31.49 -5.94 -16.57
C HIS A 233 32.94 -6.38 -16.39
N ILE A 234 33.71 -6.54 -17.48
CA ILE A 234 35.13 -6.90 -17.43
C ILE A 234 35.92 -5.89 -16.59
N TYR A 235 35.80 -4.59 -16.90
CA TYR A 235 36.53 -3.54 -16.18
C TYR A 235 36.15 -3.46 -14.70
N ARG A 236 34.86 -3.67 -14.37
CA ARG A 236 34.39 -3.72 -12.99
C ARG A 236 34.97 -4.91 -12.22
N MET A 237 35.13 -6.06 -12.87
CA MET A 237 35.74 -7.25 -12.26
C MET A 237 37.24 -7.06 -12.03
N GLU A 238 37.97 -6.50 -13.00
CA GLU A 238 39.39 -6.19 -12.87
C GLU A 238 39.67 -5.19 -11.73
N ILE A 239 38.89 -4.11 -11.62
CA ILE A 239 39.01 -3.15 -10.51
C ILE A 239 38.78 -3.84 -9.15
N ARG A 240 37.76 -4.70 -9.06
CA ARG A 240 37.46 -5.42 -7.81
C ARG A 240 38.61 -6.34 -7.39
N LEU A 241 39.23 -7.02 -8.36
CA LEU A 241 40.35 -7.91 -8.12
C LEU A 241 41.58 -7.13 -7.61
N LEU A 242 41.92 -6.02 -8.27
CA LEU A 242 43.01 -5.14 -7.84
C LEU A 242 42.80 -4.57 -6.43
N ILE A 243 41.58 -4.13 -6.10
CA ILE A 243 41.27 -3.65 -4.75
C ILE A 243 41.42 -4.78 -3.72
N SER A 244 40.97 -5.99 -4.04
CA SER A 244 41.11 -7.16 -3.17
C SER A 244 42.57 -7.50 -2.91
N ASP A 245 43.42 -7.50 -3.95
CA ASP A 245 44.85 -7.80 -3.82
C ASP A 245 45.57 -6.76 -2.95
N ILE A 246 45.27 -5.46 -3.15
CA ILE A 246 45.83 -4.38 -2.32
C ILE A 246 45.41 -4.55 -0.86
N ILE A 247 44.15 -4.87 -0.57
CA ILE A 247 43.67 -5.11 0.79
C ILE A 247 44.40 -6.31 1.42
N CYS A 248 44.58 -7.41 0.69
CA CYS A 248 45.33 -8.58 1.15
C CYS A 248 46.78 -8.21 1.51
N ILE A 249 47.46 -7.45 0.66
CA ILE A 249 48.84 -6.98 0.92
C ILE A 249 48.89 -6.09 2.16
N LEU A 250 47.96 -5.14 2.32
CA LEU A 250 47.90 -4.26 3.49
C LEU A 250 47.64 -5.04 4.80
N LEU A 251 46.80 -6.08 4.75
CA LEU A 251 46.54 -6.96 5.90
C LEU A 251 47.78 -7.79 6.27
N LEU A 252 48.50 -8.32 5.29
CA LEU A 252 49.78 -9.01 5.50
C LEU A 252 50.84 -8.07 6.09
N PHE A 253 50.96 -6.85 5.56
CA PHE A 253 51.91 -5.85 6.06
C PHE A 253 51.58 -5.42 7.50
N LYS A 254 50.30 -5.22 7.81
CA LYS A 254 49.82 -4.95 9.17
C LYS A 254 50.13 -6.10 10.13
N TYR A 255 49.91 -7.34 9.71
CA TYR A 255 50.21 -8.53 10.50
C TYR A 255 51.71 -8.63 10.84
N ILE A 256 52.58 -8.31 9.88
CA ILE A 256 54.04 -8.29 10.07
C ILE A 256 54.49 -7.16 11.00
N LEU A 257 53.86 -5.98 10.93
CA LEU A 257 54.22 -4.80 11.75
C LEU A 257 53.67 -4.82 13.19
N TYR A 258 52.50 -5.42 13.41
CA TYR A 258 51.83 -5.48 14.73
C TYR A 258 51.87 -6.87 15.37
N GLY A 259 52.49 -7.85 14.72
CA GLY A 259 52.66 -9.22 15.18
C GLY A 259 53.96 -9.49 15.94
N THR A 260 54.46 -8.51 16.70
CA THR A 260 55.51 -8.66 17.74
C THR A 260 55.05 -8.01 19.02
#